data_AF-A0A3P7FT71-F1
#
_entry.id   AF-A0A3P7FT71-F1
#
_cell.length_a   1.000
_cell.length_b   1.000
_cell.length_c   1.000
_cell.angle_alpha   90.00
_cell.angle_beta   90.00
_cell.angle_gamma   90.00
#
_symmetry.space_group_name_H-M   'P 1'
#
loop_
_entity.id
_entity.type
_entity.pdbx_description
1 polymer ?
#
loop_
_entity_poly.entity_id
_entity_poly.type
_entity_poly.pdbx_seq_one_letter_code
_entity_poly.pdbx_strand_id
1 'polypeptide(L)'
;MPKRIDKLTGLITHQDDNGLLYVFVPGKHPDLVIDQRKTLNDEQCFHIGDFISFINVNDSITSPTRIKNLFETRFVNNRLQVKVLVAFPPGQLSERANFTTFTNKMLAWSPDFAFIGCSFDVVKKLRENQMYSAWIERVPQMIESIAGIFVSWQIVDDIFDECCEQSKQLIMKAYTDNYEGLVIAVHDSSAKVWSLAIPDSEIVFFLGARKGMKVGDWVQFNCTPSRCPYLNCHLQGKKFEIIEPVLPAKAFNNTVQVNFTVKN
;
A
#
# COMPACT_ATOMS: atom_id res chain seq x y z
N MET A 1 20.80 -24.32 -6.52
CA MET A 1 19.38 -24.03 -6.21
C MET A 1 18.68 -23.72 -7.52
N PRO A 2 17.51 -24.32 -7.82
CA PRO A 2 16.75 -23.95 -9.02
C PRO A 2 16.28 -22.50 -8.87
N LYS A 3 16.49 -21.67 -9.89
CA LYS A 3 16.01 -20.27 -9.91
C LYS A 3 14.49 -20.28 -9.79
N ARG A 4 13.96 -19.51 -8.83
CA ARG A 4 12.52 -19.38 -8.60
C ARG A 4 11.90 -18.72 -9.85
N ILE A 5 11.09 -19.49 -10.58
CA ILE A 5 10.35 -19.03 -11.75
C ILE A 5 9.01 -18.54 -11.21
N ASP A 6 8.92 -17.24 -10.95
CA ASP A 6 7.68 -16.62 -10.49
C ASP A 6 6.98 -15.99 -11.69
N LYS A 7 5.74 -16.42 -11.94
CA LYS A 7 4.84 -15.74 -12.87
C LYS A 7 4.32 -14.48 -12.18
N LEU A 8 4.67 -13.33 -12.74
CA LEU A 8 4.32 -12.02 -12.21
C LEU A 8 3.32 -11.31 -13.13
N THR A 9 2.70 -10.28 -12.57
CA THR A 9 1.86 -9.35 -13.28
C THR A 9 2.37 -7.95 -13.05
N GLY A 10 2.35 -7.11 -14.07
CA GLY A 10 2.82 -5.72 -13.98
C GLY A 10 2.07 -4.78 -14.91
N LEU A 11 2.26 -3.49 -14.66
CA LEU A 11 1.68 -2.39 -15.41
C LEU A 11 2.80 -1.62 -16.12
N ILE A 12 2.65 -1.37 -17.42
CA ILE A 12 3.58 -0.50 -18.15
C ILE A 12 3.24 0.95 -17.82
N THR A 13 4.14 1.63 -17.13
CA THR A 13 3.84 2.95 -16.53
C THR A 13 4.38 4.12 -17.34
N HIS A 14 5.53 3.95 -17.97
CA HIS A 14 6.16 4.98 -18.78
C HIS A 14 7.15 4.36 -19.78
N GLN A 15 7.52 5.17 -20.76
CA GLN A 15 8.56 4.89 -21.73
C GLN A 15 9.65 5.96 -21.59
N ASP A 16 10.92 5.56 -21.63
CA ASP A 16 12.02 6.53 -21.69
C ASP A 16 12.35 6.94 -23.13
N ASP A 17 13.25 7.92 -23.26
CA ASP A 17 13.69 8.45 -24.56
C ASP A 17 14.41 7.40 -25.44
N ASN A 18 14.90 6.31 -24.84
CA ASN A 18 15.52 5.19 -25.56
C ASN A 18 14.50 4.16 -26.05
N GLY A 19 13.20 4.39 -25.78
CA GLY A 19 12.11 3.51 -26.11
C GLY A 19 11.92 2.33 -25.15
N LEU A 20 12.62 2.31 -24.02
CA LEU A 20 12.48 1.26 -23.01
C LEU A 20 11.18 1.45 -22.23
N LEU A 21 10.42 0.38 -22.07
CA LEU A 21 9.17 0.38 -21.32
C LEU A 21 9.39 -0.09 -19.89
N TYR A 22 8.94 0.70 -18.93
CA TYR A 22 9.07 0.40 -17.50
C TYR A 22 7.79 -0.24 -16.97
N VAL A 23 7.97 -1.38 -16.32
CA VAL A 23 6.93 -2.24 -15.80
C VAL A 23 6.95 -2.17 -14.28
N PHE A 24 5.95 -1.51 -13.72
CA PHE A 24 5.69 -1.53 -12.30
C PHE A 24 5.17 -2.91 -11.89
N VAL A 25 5.76 -3.47 -10.85
CA VAL A 25 5.36 -4.74 -10.25
C VAL A 25 5.22 -4.51 -8.74
N PRO A 26 4.07 -4.81 -8.14
CA PRO A 26 3.88 -4.68 -6.69
C PRO A 26 5.00 -5.36 -5.90
N GLY A 27 5.57 -4.64 -4.94
CA GLY A 27 6.64 -5.16 -4.07
C GLY A 27 8.02 -5.33 -4.72
N LYS A 28 8.20 -4.94 -5.99
CA LYS A 28 9.48 -5.03 -6.68
C LYS A 28 10.02 -3.65 -7.04
N HIS A 29 11.29 -3.43 -6.71
CA HIS A 29 12.02 -2.23 -7.06
C HIS A 29 13.49 -2.58 -7.37
N PRO A 30 14.13 -1.98 -8.40
CA PRO A 30 13.57 -1.05 -9.39
C PRO A 30 12.49 -1.68 -10.28
N ASP A 31 11.77 -0.83 -11.04
CA ASP A 31 10.84 -1.29 -12.06
C ASP A 31 11.58 -2.18 -13.08
N LEU A 32 10.90 -3.20 -13.58
CA LEU A 32 11.44 -4.05 -14.64
C LEU A 32 11.32 -3.37 -15.99
N VAL A 33 12.16 -3.76 -16.94
CA VAL A 33 12.24 -3.06 -18.22
C VAL A 33 12.03 -4.03 -19.38
N ILE A 34 11.22 -3.61 -20.35
CA ILE A 34 11.08 -4.25 -21.66
C ILE A 34 11.81 -3.39 -22.69
N ASP A 35 12.83 -3.97 -23.32
CA ASP A 35 13.43 -3.40 -24.53
C ASP A 35 12.66 -3.93 -25.74
N GLN A 36 11.73 -3.12 -26.27
CA GLN A 36 10.89 -3.55 -27.38
C GLN A 36 11.68 -3.91 -28.64
N ARG A 37 12.90 -3.37 -28.79
CA ARG A 37 13.78 -3.70 -29.93
C ARG A 37 14.27 -5.14 -29.90
N LYS A 38 14.12 -5.83 -28.76
CA LYS A 38 14.47 -7.26 -28.59
C LYS A 38 13.27 -8.19 -28.70
N THR A 39 12.04 -7.67 -28.76
CA THR A 39 10.83 -8.47 -29.00
C THR A 39 10.71 -8.75 -30.49
N LEU A 40 10.79 -10.03 -30.86
CA LEU A 40 10.89 -10.49 -32.25
C LEU A 40 9.55 -10.49 -33.03
N ASN A 41 8.41 -10.24 -32.37
CA ASN A 41 7.09 -10.29 -33.00
C ASN A 41 6.35 -8.95 -32.84
N ASP A 42 6.08 -8.29 -33.97
CA ASP A 42 5.32 -7.02 -34.05
C ASP A 42 3.90 -7.11 -33.45
N GLU A 43 3.33 -8.32 -33.36
CA GLU A 43 2.00 -8.54 -32.77
C GLU A 43 1.95 -8.32 -31.25
N GLN A 44 3.09 -8.15 -30.58
CA GLN A 44 3.19 -7.87 -29.14
C GLN A 44 3.76 -6.47 -28.85
N CYS A 45 3.48 -5.48 -29.70
CA CYS A 45 3.71 -4.09 -29.33
C CYS A 45 2.90 -3.73 -28.07
N PHE A 46 3.61 -3.51 -26.97
CA PHE A 46 3.05 -3.07 -25.70
C PHE A 46 3.02 -1.53 -25.63
N HIS A 47 2.06 -1.00 -24.89
CA HIS A 47 1.88 0.44 -24.73
C HIS A 47 1.79 0.81 -23.25
N ILE A 48 2.04 2.08 -22.94
CA ILE A 48 1.80 2.62 -21.60
C ILE A 48 0.32 2.39 -21.23
N GLY A 49 0.07 1.88 -20.03
CA GLY A 49 -1.26 1.50 -19.54
C GLY A 49 -1.63 0.03 -19.75
N ASP A 50 -0.84 -0.73 -20.52
CA ASP A 50 -1.05 -2.17 -20.67
C ASP A 50 -0.70 -2.92 -19.37
N PHE A 51 -1.60 -3.83 -18.98
CA PHE A 51 -1.28 -4.87 -18.00
C PHE A 51 -0.70 -6.07 -18.71
N ILE A 52 0.39 -6.61 -18.15
CA ILE A 52 1.10 -7.77 -18.70
C ILE A 52 1.33 -8.83 -17.64
N SER A 53 1.27 -10.09 -18.05
CA SER A 53 1.79 -11.21 -17.27
C SER A 53 3.07 -11.73 -17.92
N PHE A 54 4.06 -12.09 -17.10
CA PHE A 54 5.37 -12.52 -17.57
C PHE A 54 6.06 -13.42 -16.56
N ILE A 55 7.15 -14.04 -16.99
CA ILE A 55 8.05 -14.79 -16.12
C ILE A 55 9.27 -13.93 -15.81
N ASN A 56 9.59 -13.78 -14.53
CA ASN A 56 10.79 -13.09 -14.09
C ASN A 56 11.99 -14.05 -14.00
N VAL A 57 13.00 -13.85 -14.84
CA VAL A 57 14.26 -14.64 -14.80
C VAL A 57 15.44 -13.70 -14.58
N ASN A 58 15.97 -13.66 -13.35
CA ASN A 58 17.07 -12.74 -12.96
C ASN A 58 16.78 -11.28 -13.34
N ASP A 59 15.61 -10.79 -12.96
CA ASP A 59 15.19 -9.42 -13.23
C ASP A 59 15.03 -9.07 -14.71
N SER A 60 14.94 -10.10 -15.56
CA SER A 60 14.56 -9.95 -16.96
C SER A 60 13.14 -10.45 -17.17
N ILE A 61 12.35 -9.65 -17.90
CA ILE A 61 11.00 -10.02 -18.33
C ILE A 61 11.11 -11.02 -19.47
N THR A 62 10.50 -12.19 -19.29
CA THR A 62 10.46 -13.26 -20.31
C THR A 62 9.01 -13.66 -20.60
N SER A 63 8.73 -13.93 -21.88
CA SER A 63 7.40 -14.29 -22.40
C SER A 63 6.26 -13.35 -21.94
N PRO A 64 6.41 -12.02 -22.08
CA PRO A 64 5.36 -11.09 -21.68
C PRO A 64 4.11 -11.32 -22.55
N THR A 65 2.94 -11.27 -21.92
CA THR A 65 1.64 -11.39 -22.59
C THR A 65 0.71 -10.32 -22.05
N ARG A 66 0.05 -9.57 -22.93
CA ARG A 66 -0.99 -8.61 -22.53
C ARG A 66 -2.15 -9.37 -21.88
N ILE A 67 -2.63 -8.88 -20.75
CA ILE A 67 -3.78 -9.42 -20.03
C ILE A 67 -4.88 -8.37 -19.94
N LYS A 68 -6.06 -8.80 -19.49
CA LYS A 68 -7.16 -7.88 -19.18
C LYS A 68 -6.72 -6.92 -18.08
N ASN A 69 -7.15 -5.66 -18.18
CA ASN A 69 -6.90 -4.65 -17.16
C ASN A 69 -7.34 -5.14 -15.78
N LEU A 70 -6.41 -5.06 -14.83
CA LEU A 70 -6.70 -5.35 -13.42
C LEU A 70 -7.31 -4.15 -12.70
N PHE A 71 -6.92 -2.95 -13.13
CA PHE A 71 -7.42 -1.69 -12.61
C PHE A 71 -7.94 -0.81 -13.74
N GLU A 72 -8.84 0.08 -13.41
CA GLU A 72 -9.26 1.14 -14.31
C GLU A 72 -8.08 2.09 -14.55
N THR A 73 -7.82 2.42 -15.82
CA THR A 73 -6.74 3.32 -16.21
C THR A 73 -7.28 4.42 -17.10
N ARG A 74 -6.66 5.60 -17.02
CA ARG A 74 -6.95 6.72 -17.92
C ARG A 74 -5.68 7.53 -18.18
N PHE A 75 -5.71 8.31 -19.26
CA PHE A 75 -4.66 9.29 -19.55
C PHE A 75 -5.21 10.69 -19.35
N VAL A 76 -4.53 11.47 -18.50
CA VAL A 76 -4.84 12.88 -18.27
C VAL A 76 -3.52 13.64 -18.41
N ASN A 77 -3.49 14.66 -19.28
CA ASN A 77 -2.28 15.46 -19.53
C ASN A 77 -1.03 14.62 -19.82
N ASN A 78 -1.19 13.57 -20.64
CA ASN A 78 -0.13 12.62 -21.01
C ASN A 78 0.48 11.84 -19.84
N ARG A 79 -0.22 11.78 -18.70
CA ARG A 79 0.14 10.95 -17.55
C ARG A 79 -0.83 9.79 -17.41
N LEU A 80 -0.28 8.60 -17.24
CA LEU A 80 -1.06 7.42 -16.90
C LEU A 80 -1.55 7.57 -15.46
N GLN A 81 -2.86 7.44 -15.29
CA GLN A 81 -3.50 7.40 -13.99
C GLN A 81 -4.20 6.06 -13.80
N VAL A 82 -4.12 5.54 -12.58
CA VAL A 82 -4.70 4.24 -12.19
C VAL A 82 -5.67 4.48 -11.05
N LYS A 83 -6.88 3.92 -11.14
CA LYS A 83 -7.85 3.97 -10.04
C LYS A 83 -7.54 2.84 -9.08
N VAL A 84 -7.23 3.18 -7.84
CA VAL A 84 -6.84 2.22 -6.80
C VAL A 84 -7.58 2.51 -5.51
N LEU A 85 -7.60 1.52 -4.62
CA LEU A 85 -8.09 1.71 -3.28
C LEU A 85 -6.96 2.19 -2.39
N VAL A 86 -7.23 3.26 -1.64
CA VAL A 86 -6.28 3.87 -0.73
C VAL A 86 -6.90 4.01 0.65
N ALA A 87 -6.04 3.91 1.64
CA ALA A 87 -6.34 4.13 3.03
C ALA A 87 -5.39 5.16 3.62
N PHE A 88 -5.90 5.92 4.59
CA PHE A 88 -5.13 6.92 5.30
C PHE A 88 -4.87 6.45 6.73
N PRO A 89 -3.70 6.75 7.29
CA PRO A 89 -3.47 6.54 8.71
C PRO A 89 -4.47 7.33 9.56
N PRO A 90 -4.85 6.84 10.76
CA PRO A 90 -5.72 7.56 11.69
C PRO A 90 -5.22 8.99 11.96
N GLY A 91 -6.11 9.99 12.04
CA GLY A 91 -5.74 11.41 12.11
C GLY A 91 -4.88 11.79 13.32
N GLN A 92 -4.96 11.04 14.41
CA GLN A 92 -4.10 11.21 15.58
C GLN A 92 -2.61 10.95 15.29
N LEU A 93 -2.28 10.18 14.24
CA LEU A 93 -0.92 9.99 13.73
C LEU A 93 -0.44 11.21 12.94
N SER A 94 -1.33 11.84 12.16
CA SER A 94 -1.02 12.93 11.23
C SER A 94 -0.58 14.20 11.95
N GLU A 95 -1.30 14.60 13.00
CA GLU A 95 -1.04 15.85 13.72
C GLU A 95 0.13 15.76 14.70
N ARG A 96 0.40 14.58 15.28
CA ARG A 96 1.42 14.41 16.33
C ARG A 96 2.80 13.99 15.83
N ALA A 97 2.90 13.41 14.64
CA ALA A 97 4.16 12.87 14.12
C ALA A 97 5.03 13.87 13.34
N ASN A 98 4.65 15.16 13.25
CA ASN A 98 5.29 16.11 12.34
C ASN A 98 5.40 15.59 10.88
N PHE A 99 4.46 14.74 10.43
CA PHE A 99 4.36 14.39 8.99
C PHE A 99 4.23 15.65 8.12
N THR A 100 3.73 16.74 8.71
CA THR A 100 3.46 18.04 8.10
C THR A 100 4.69 18.89 7.81
N THR A 101 5.83 18.69 8.50
CA THR A 101 6.78 19.82 8.65
C THR A 101 7.72 20.05 7.48
N PHE A 102 7.83 19.15 6.51
CA PHE A 102 8.82 19.30 5.44
C PHE A 102 8.31 19.26 4.00
N THR A 103 7.13 18.70 3.70
CA THR A 103 6.71 18.53 2.29
C THR A 103 5.24 18.79 1.95
N ASN A 104 4.38 19.26 2.87
CA ASN A 104 2.92 19.37 2.62
C ASN A 104 2.28 18.09 2.04
N LYS A 105 2.90 16.93 2.28
CA LYS A 105 2.45 15.62 1.81
C LYS A 105 2.28 14.64 2.96
N MET A 106 1.26 13.80 2.84
CA MET A 106 0.98 12.64 3.68
C MET A 106 1.20 11.35 2.92
N LEU A 107 1.29 10.25 3.66
CA LEU A 107 1.29 8.90 3.12
C LEU A 107 -0.12 8.32 3.18
N ALA A 108 -0.60 7.88 2.04
CA ALA A 108 -1.67 6.91 1.92
C ALA A 108 -1.06 5.53 1.67
N TRP A 109 -1.87 4.49 1.79
CA TRP A 109 -1.47 3.14 1.47
C TRP A 109 -2.52 2.44 0.63
N SER A 110 -2.06 1.66 -0.34
CA SER A 110 -2.87 0.79 -1.17
C SER A 110 -2.35 -0.65 -1.04
N PRO A 111 -3.24 -1.65 -1.01
CA PRO A 111 -2.83 -3.06 -1.02
C PRO A 111 -1.95 -3.43 -2.20
N ASP A 112 -2.25 -2.85 -3.37
CA ASP A 112 -1.62 -3.23 -4.63
C ASP A 112 -0.43 -2.33 -4.99
N PHE A 113 -0.40 -1.10 -4.46
CA PHE A 113 0.62 -0.10 -4.80
C PHE A 113 1.49 0.32 -3.62
N ALA A 114 1.28 -0.27 -2.44
CA ALA A 114 1.93 0.08 -1.18
C ALA A 114 1.77 1.58 -0.86
N PHE A 115 2.86 2.26 -0.48
CA PHE A 115 2.80 3.65 -0.08
C PHE A 115 2.65 4.61 -1.26
N ILE A 116 1.67 5.51 -1.13
CA ILE A 116 1.32 6.51 -2.12
C ILE A 116 1.38 7.89 -1.46
N GLY A 117 2.04 8.84 -2.11
CA GLY A 117 2.06 10.23 -1.66
C GLY A 117 0.70 10.91 -1.85
N CYS A 118 0.30 11.77 -0.92
CA CYS A 118 -0.94 12.55 -1.01
C CYS A 118 -0.71 13.97 -0.51
N SER A 119 -1.38 14.97 -1.08
CA SER A 119 -1.37 16.33 -0.52
C SER A 119 -2.24 16.43 0.74
N PHE A 120 -1.85 17.24 1.72
CA PHE A 120 -2.65 17.43 2.94
C PHE A 120 -4.06 17.97 2.71
N ASP A 121 -4.24 18.84 1.71
CA ASP A 121 -5.54 19.49 1.46
C ASP A 121 -6.61 18.51 1.01
N VAL A 122 -6.16 17.39 0.47
CA VAL A 122 -6.96 16.26 0.03
C VAL A 122 -7.48 15.46 1.24
N VAL A 123 -6.59 15.19 2.22
CA VAL A 123 -6.90 14.34 3.39
C VAL A 123 -7.85 15.02 4.38
N LYS A 124 -7.81 16.35 4.51
CA LYS A 124 -8.65 17.10 5.47
C LYS A 124 -10.16 16.86 5.31
N LYS A 125 -10.61 16.38 4.15
CA LYS A 125 -12.02 16.13 3.85
C LYS A 125 -12.43 14.67 4.09
N LEU A 126 -11.48 13.79 4.40
CA LEU A 126 -11.71 12.35 4.48
C LEU A 126 -12.00 11.92 5.91
N ARG A 127 -12.98 11.02 6.06
CA ARG A 127 -13.23 10.30 7.31
C ARG A 127 -12.08 9.33 7.58
N GLU A 128 -11.65 9.30 8.84
CA GLU A 128 -10.67 8.35 9.34
C GLU A 128 -11.18 6.91 9.19
N ASN A 129 -10.25 5.96 9.11
CA ASN A 129 -10.54 4.52 9.06
C ASN A 129 -11.52 4.14 7.95
N GLN A 130 -11.34 4.72 6.76
CA GLN A 130 -12.11 4.38 5.56
C GLN A 130 -11.19 4.14 4.38
N MET A 131 -11.61 3.25 3.48
CA MET A 131 -11.03 3.12 2.15
C MET A 131 -11.75 4.01 1.16
N TYR A 132 -10.96 4.61 0.29
CA TYR A 132 -11.45 5.43 -0.79
C TYR A 132 -10.90 4.92 -2.12
N SER A 133 -11.69 5.05 -3.17
CA SER A 133 -11.15 4.95 -4.52
C SER A 133 -10.48 6.27 -4.88
N ALA A 134 -9.23 6.21 -5.32
CA ALA A 134 -8.46 7.38 -5.71
C ALA A 134 -7.73 7.14 -7.03
N TRP A 135 -7.57 8.21 -7.82
CA TRP A 135 -6.67 8.18 -8.96
C TRP A 135 -5.26 8.47 -8.49
N ILE A 136 -4.33 7.61 -8.90
CA ILE A 136 -2.90 7.77 -8.64
C ILE A 136 -2.11 7.84 -9.94
N GLU A 137 -0.98 8.53 -9.91
CA GLU A 137 -0.02 8.58 -11.03
C GLU A 137 1.41 8.36 -10.52
N ARG A 138 2.32 8.03 -11.43
CA ARG A 138 3.75 7.94 -11.10
C ARG A 138 4.33 9.31 -10.78
N VAL A 139 5.17 9.36 -9.75
CA VAL A 139 5.93 10.57 -9.43
C VAL A 139 6.93 10.86 -10.56
N PRO A 140 7.03 12.11 -11.06
CA PRO A 140 7.87 12.45 -12.22
C PRO A 140 9.37 12.22 -12.04
N GLN A 141 9.88 12.31 -10.82
CA GLN A 141 11.26 11.97 -10.47
C GLN A 141 11.19 10.61 -9.76
N MET A 142 11.96 9.62 -10.22
CA MET A 142 11.68 8.19 -10.08
C MET A 142 11.27 7.69 -8.69
N ILE A 143 11.58 8.41 -7.60
CA ILE A 143 11.03 8.17 -6.26
C ILE A 143 11.06 9.50 -5.48
N GLU A 144 9.98 9.85 -4.78
CA GLU A 144 9.97 10.93 -3.78
C GLU A 144 10.11 10.37 -2.37
N SER A 145 10.88 11.04 -1.51
CA SER A 145 10.96 10.69 -0.09
C SER A 145 9.94 11.48 0.71
N ILE A 146 8.96 10.79 1.30
CA ILE A 146 7.97 11.36 2.22
C ILE A 146 8.20 10.72 3.58
N ALA A 147 8.62 11.52 4.56
CA ALA A 147 8.97 11.04 5.90
C ALA A 147 10.00 9.88 5.89
N GLY A 148 10.96 9.89 4.96
CA GLY A 148 11.96 8.82 4.81
C GLY A 148 11.44 7.57 4.11
N ILE A 149 10.17 7.54 3.71
CA ILE A 149 9.62 6.50 2.85
C ILE A 149 9.71 6.95 1.41
N PHE A 150 10.33 6.10 0.61
CA PHE A 150 10.40 6.21 -0.82
C PHE A 150 9.07 5.81 -1.47
N VAL A 151 8.36 6.79 -2.03
CA VAL A 151 7.13 6.58 -2.80
C VAL A 151 7.37 6.80 -4.28
N SER A 152 6.77 5.95 -5.11
CA SER A 152 6.83 6.07 -6.57
C SER A 152 5.50 6.50 -7.18
N TRP A 153 4.45 6.61 -6.36
CA TRP A 153 3.09 6.95 -6.76
C TRP A 153 2.55 8.10 -5.90
N GLN A 154 1.68 8.92 -6.48
CA GLN A 154 0.97 9.99 -5.77
C GLN A 154 -0.50 10.06 -6.19
N ILE A 155 -1.36 10.50 -5.27
CA ILE A 155 -2.76 10.84 -5.55
C ILE A 155 -2.81 12.18 -6.28
N VAL A 156 -3.68 12.29 -7.29
CA VAL A 156 -3.75 13.45 -8.21
C VAL A 156 -5.07 14.20 -8.21
N ASP A 157 -6.14 13.57 -7.77
CA ASP A 157 -7.49 14.14 -7.79
C ASP A 157 -8.08 14.21 -6.38
N ASP A 158 -8.94 15.20 -6.18
CA ASP A 158 -9.71 15.39 -4.95
C ASP A 158 -10.93 14.44 -4.84
N ILE A 159 -11.15 13.58 -5.85
CA ILE A 159 -12.36 12.75 -5.92
C ILE A 159 -12.09 11.39 -5.29
N PHE A 160 -12.67 11.23 -4.10
CA PHE A 160 -12.70 9.99 -3.34
C PHE A 160 -14.13 9.50 -3.26
N ASP A 161 -14.44 8.44 -4.01
CA ASP A 161 -15.66 7.70 -3.76
C ASP A 161 -15.40 6.78 -2.55
N GLU A 162 -16.22 6.91 -1.50
CA GLU A 162 -16.19 5.95 -0.40
C GLU A 162 -16.46 4.56 -0.97
N CYS A 163 -15.57 3.62 -0.64
CA CYS A 163 -15.60 2.31 -1.27
C CYS A 163 -16.90 1.57 -0.92
N CYS A 164 -17.60 1.05 -1.93
CA CYS A 164 -18.85 0.32 -1.72
C CYS A 164 -18.60 -1.00 -0.96
N GLU A 165 -19.63 -1.47 -0.26
CA GLU A 165 -19.55 -2.62 0.64
C GLU A 165 -19.09 -3.92 -0.05
N GLN A 166 -19.41 -4.09 -1.33
CA GLN A 166 -18.96 -5.26 -2.10
C GLN A 166 -17.44 -5.27 -2.32
N SER A 167 -16.84 -4.13 -2.65
CA SER A 167 -15.39 -4.01 -2.80
C SER A 167 -14.68 -4.22 -1.46
N LYS A 168 -15.25 -3.70 -0.37
CA LYS A 168 -14.80 -3.98 1.01
C LYS A 168 -14.83 -5.48 1.31
N GLN A 169 -15.93 -6.18 0.98
CA GLN A 169 -16.03 -7.63 1.19
C GLN A 169 -15.07 -8.45 0.31
N LEU A 170 -14.81 -8.02 -0.93
CA LEU A 170 -13.84 -8.68 -1.82
C LEU A 170 -12.42 -8.57 -1.27
N ILE A 171 -12.05 -7.39 -0.77
CA ILE A 171 -10.84 -7.13 0.00
C ILE A 171 -10.78 -8.08 1.19
N MET A 172 -11.79 -8.04 2.08
CA MET A 172 -11.84 -8.92 3.26
C MET A 172 -11.70 -10.42 2.92
N LYS A 173 -12.18 -10.86 1.74
CA LYS A 173 -12.02 -12.23 1.25
C LYS A 173 -10.63 -12.51 0.67
N ALA A 174 -10.04 -11.56 -0.05
CA ALA A 174 -8.73 -11.70 -0.68
C ALA A 174 -7.59 -11.78 0.35
N TYR A 175 -7.77 -11.20 1.53
CA TYR A 175 -6.69 -11.03 2.51
C TYR A 175 -6.73 -12.03 3.68
N THR A 176 -7.07 -13.30 3.49
CA THR A 176 -7.11 -14.25 4.62
C THR A 176 -5.74 -14.65 5.22
N ASP A 177 -4.63 -14.08 4.73
CA ASP A 177 -3.26 -14.45 5.11
C ASP A 177 -2.39 -13.26 5.56
N ASN A 178 -1.68 -13.47 6.67
CA ASN A 178 -0.56 -12.70 7.25
C ASN A 178 -0.43 -11.20 6.86
N TYR A 179 -1.30 -10.37 7.45
CA TYR A 179 -1.24 -8.91 7.48
C TYR A 179 -0.09 -8.37 8.32
N GLU A 180 0.29 -7.12 8.09
CA GLU A 180 1.14 -6.36 9.00
C GLU A 180 0.34 -5.20 9.60
N GLY A 181 0.57 -4.90 10.88
CA GLY A 181 -0.11 -3.80 11.56
C GLY A 181 0.66 -3.29 12.76
N LEU A 182 0.28 -2.10 13.18
CA LEU A 182 0.85 -1.38 14.31
C LEU A 182 -0.08 -1.53 15.52
N VAL A 183 0.46 -1.95 16.66
CA VAL A 183 -0.27 -1.91 17.93
C VAL A 183 -0.45 -0.43 18.33
N ILE A 184 -1.69 0.05 18.25
CA ILE A 184 -2.03 1.46 18.47
C ILE A 184 -2.52 1.74 19.89
N ALA A 185 -3.07 0.74 20.57
CA ALA A 185 -3.57 0.85 21.93
C ALA A 185 -3.56 -0.50 22.64
N VAL A 186 -3.45 -0.46 23.97
CA VAL A 186 -3.60 -1.62 24.85
C VAL A 186 -4.66 -1.30 25.89
N HIS A 187 -5.62 -2.21 26.04
CA HIS A 187 -6.71 -2.11 27.00
C HIS A 187 -6.76 -3.39 27.84
N ASP A 188 -6.42 -3.27 29.13
CA ASP A 188 -6.25 -4.39 30.07
C ASP A 188 -5.28 -5.45 29.53
N SER A 189 -5.83 -6.57 29.06
CA SER A 189 -5.07 -7.67 28.47
C SER A 189 -5.13 -7.70 26.95
N SER A 190 -5.99 -6.89 26.33
CA SER A 190 -6.22 -6.86 24.89
C SER A 190 -5.38 -5.77 24.22
N ALA A 191 -4.98 -6.02 22.98
CA ALA A 191 -4.30 -5.04 22.13
C ALA A 191 -5.18 -4.69 20.94
N LYS A 192 -5.19 -3.41 20.54
CA LYS A 192 -5.77 -2.94 19.29
C LYS A 192 -4.65 -2.72 18.30
N VAL A 193 -4.77 -3.36 17.15
CA VAL A 193 -3.84 -3.28 16.04
C VAL A 193 -4.53 -2.56 14.92
N TRP A 194 -3.89 -1.53 14.40
CA TRP A 194 -4.28 -0.93 13.13
C TRP A 194 -3.44 -1.57 12.03
N SER A 195 -4.05 -1.94 10.92
CA SER A 195 -3.33 -2.44 9.76
C SER A 195 -3.59 -1.55 8.57
N LEU A 196 -2.52 -1.23 7.85
CA LEU A 196 -2.60 -0.55 6.56
C LEU A 196 -3.52 -1.31 5.60
N ALA A 197 -3.44 -2.64 5.64
CA ALA A 197 -4.25 -3.57 4.84
C ALA A 197 -5.70 -3.74 5.28
N ILE A 198 -6.03 -3.27 6.49
CA ILE A 198 -7.37 -3.36 7.06
C ILE A 198 -7.72 -2.00 7.69
N PRO A 199 -7.96 -1.00 6.86
CA PRO A 199 -8.12 0.37 7.33
C PRO A 199 -9.53 0.66 7.84
N ASP A 200 -10.50 -0.19 7.50
CA ASP A 200 -11.92 -0.08 7.83
C ASP A 200 -12.25 -0.57 9.26
N SER A 201 -11.32 -1.30 9.90
CA SER A 201 -11.46 -1.67 11.29
C SER A 201 -10.12 -1.90 11.96
N GLU A 202 -10.05 -1.50 13.22
CA GLU A 202 -8.96 -1.95 14.09
C GLU A 202 -9.20 -3.41 14.46
N ILE A 203 -8.12 -4.15 14.60
CA ILE A 203 -8.12 -5.57 14.93
C ILE A 203 -7.88 -5.70 16.42
N VAL A 204 -8.77 -6.42 17.11
CA VAL A 204 -8.56 -6.72 18.53
C VAL A 204 -7.85 -8.07 18.69
N PHE A 205 -6.75 -8.08 19.42
CA PHE A 205 -6.11 -9.28 19.93
C PHE A 205 -6.47 -9.46 21.39
N PHE A 206 -7.40 -10.36 21.68
CA PHE A 206 -7.65 -10.79 23.05
C PHE A 206 -6.38 -11.38 23.64
N LEU A 207 -6.03 -10.94 24.85
CA LEU A 207 -4.79 -11.31 25.54
C LEU A 207 -3.51 -10.89 24.79
N GLY A 208 -3.59 -10.04 23.76
CA GLY A 208 -2.44 -9.58 22.98
C GLY A 208 -1.37 -8.96 23.85
N ALA A 209 -1.77 -8.10 24.80
CA ALA A 209 -0.84 -7.47 25.74
C ALA A 209 -0.19 -8.49 26.69
N ARG A 210 -0.94 -9.50 27.14
CA ARG A 210 -0.37 -10.60 27.95
C ARG A 210 0.60 -11.47 27.15
N LYS A 211 0.43 -11.53 25.84
CA LYS A 211 1.33 -12.22 24.91
C LYS A 211 2.51 -11.35 24.45
N GLY A 212 2.68 -10.17 25.05
CA GLY A 212 3.86 -9.33 24.86
C GLY A 212 3.66 -8.13 23.94
N MET A 213 2.48 -7.97 23.30
CA MET A 213 2.22 -6.78 22.48
C MET A 213 2.24 -5.51 23.33
N LYS A 214 3.00 -4.53 22.87
CA LYS A 214 3.07 -3.18 23.43
C LYS A 214 2.68 -2.17 22.37
N VAL A 215 2.16 -1.04 22.82
CA VAL A 215 1.89 0.08 21.93
C VAL A 215 3.17 0.49 21.20
N GLY A 216 3.14 0.55 19.88
CA GLY A 216 4.32 0.77 19.03
C GLY A 216 4.91 -0.46 18.37
N ASP A 217 4.54 -1.67 18.81
CA ASP A 217 5.00 -2.88 18.16
C ASP A 217 4.36 -3.03 16.77
N TRP A 218 5.17 -3.38 15.77
CA TRP A 218 4.66 -3.91 14.52
C TRP A 218 4.46 -5.40 14.66
N VAL A 219 3.34 -5.89 14.12
CA VAL A 219 2.96 -7.29 14.20
C VAL A 219 2.56 -7.81 12.84
N GLN A 220 3.03 -9.00 12.48
CA GLN A 220 2.47 -9.77 11.39
C GLN A 220 1.37 -10.68 11.96
N PHE A 221 0.20 -10.76 11.33
CA PHE A 221 -0.94 -11.43 11.92
C PHE A 221 -2.00 -11.89 10.93
N ASN A 222 -2.91 -12.75 11.39
CA ASN A 222 -4.16 -13.04 10.69
C ASN A 222 -5.37 -12.66 11.55
N CYS A 223 -6.48 -12.36 10.89
CA CYS A 223 -7.72 -11.98 11.58
C CYS A 223 -8.95 -12.65 10.97
N THR A 224 -10.03 -12.66 11.72
CA THR A 224 -11.35 -13.11 11.29
C THR A 224 -12.42 -12.11 11.72
N PRO A 225 -13.56 -12.02 11.03
CA PRO A 225 -14.73 -11.29 11.52
C PRO A 225 -15.08 -11.72 12.95
N SER A 226 -15.26 -10.74 13.83
CA SER A 226 -15.73 -11.01 15.18
C SER A 226 -17.23 -11.28 15.15
N ARG A 227 -17.70 -12.28 15.91
CA ARG A 227 -19.14 -12.54 16.07
C ARG A 227 -19.85 -11.43 16.83
N CYS A 228 -19.15 -10.81 17.78
CA CYS A 228 -19.63 -9.66 18.55
C CYS A 228 -18.52 -8.61 18.57
N PRO A 229 -18.78 -7.36 18.13
CA PRO A 229 -17.80 -6.29 18.23
C PRO A 229 -17.33 -6.10 19.68
N TYR A 230 -16.03 -5.89 19.87
CA TYR A 230 -15.42 -5.65 21.19
C TYR A 230 -14.41 -4.51 21.05
N LEU A 231 -14.44 -3.52 21.95
CA LEU A 231 -13.67 -2.27 21.84
C LEU A 231 -13.86 -1.53 20.49
N ASN A 232 -15.07 -1.64 19.92
CA ASN A 232 -15.43 -1.17 18.57
C ASN A 232 -14.62 -1.80 17.43
N CYS A 233 -13.93 -2.91 17.67
CA CYS A 233 -13.27 -3.72 16.65
C CYS A 233 -14.26 -4.74 16.08
N HIS A 234 -14.39 -4.77 14.75
CA HIS A 234 -15.19 -5.78 14.04
C HIS A 234 -14.35 -6.99 13.63
N LEU A 235 -13.03 -6.92 13.81
CA LEU A 235 -12.09 -7.98 13.47
C LEU A 235 -11.34 -8.46 14.70
N GLN A 236 -11.21 -9.78 14.81
CA GLN A 236 -10.46 -10.44 15.87
C GLN A 236 -9.19 -11.08 15.30
N GLY A 237 -8.05 -10.69 15.86
CA GLY A 237 -6.76 -11.29 15.59
C GLY A 237 -6.64 -12.72 16.16
N LYS A 238 -6.01 -13.63 15.40
CA LYS A 238 -5.90 -15.06 15.76
C LYS A 238 -4.47 -15.43 16.15
N LYS A 239 -3.54 -15.36 15.20
CA LYS A 239 -2.11 -15.59 15.36
C LYS A 239 -1.37 -14.30 15.04
N PHE A 240 -0.26 -14.07 15.73
CA PHE A 240 0.62 -12.96 15.42
C PHE A 240 2.08 -13.31 15.76
N GLU A 241 3.00 -12.58 15.14
CA GLU A 241 4.37 -12.39 15.63
C GLU A 241 4.69 -10.89 15.67
N ILE A 242 5.59 -10.50 16.57
CA ILE A 242 6.15 -9.15 16.59
C ILE A 242 7.27 -9.10 15.55
N ILE A 243 7.23 -8.12 14.67
CA ILE A 243 8.17 -7.93 13.56
C ILE A 243 8.96 -6.64 13.71
N GLU A 244 10.02 -6.50 12.91
CA GLU A 244 10.72 -5.23 12.77
C GLU A 244 9.76 -4.13 12.28
N PRO A 245 9.93 -2.87 12.74
CA PRO A 245 9.02 -1.81 12.36
C PRO A 245 8.96 -1.56 10.86
N VAL A 246 7.77 -1.65 10.27
CA VAL A 246 7.53 -1.24 8.87
C VAL A 246 7.67 0.27 8.74
N LEU A 247 7.19 1.01 9.74
CA LEU A 247 7.43 2.44 9.93
C LEU A 247 8.04 2.66 11.31
N PRO A 248 9.05 3.53 11.47
CA PRO A 248 9.64 3.80 12.77
C PRO A 248 8.59 4.34 13.75
N ALA A 249 8.19 3.52 14.72
CA ALA A 249 7.17 3.84 15.71
C ALA A 249 7.76 3.97 17.12
N LYS A 250 7.20 4.87 17.92
CA LYS A 250 7.50 5.04 19.35
C LYS A 250 6.20 5.07 20.13
N ALA A 251 6.18 4.39 21.27
CA ALA A 251 5.09 4.54 22.22
C ALA A 251 5.02 6.01 22.71
N PHE A 252 3.82 6.56 22.81
CA PHE A 252 3.55 7.87 23.38
C PHE A 252 2.32 7.80 24.29
N ASN A 253 2.55 7.82 25.60
CA ASN A 253 1.53 7.54 26.62
C ASN A 253 0.86 6.18 26.37
N ASN A 254 -0.48 6.14 26.27
CA ASN A 254 -1.27 4.94 25.96
C ASN A 254 -1.57 4.80 24.46
N THR A 255 -0.86 5.56 23.63
CA THR A 255 -1.03 5.63 22.17
C THR A 255 0.32 5.48 21.48
N VAL A 256 0.34 5.46 20.16
CA VAL A 256 1.59 5.36 19.38
C VAL A 256 1.86 6.66 18.63
N GLN A 257 3.13 7.05 18.58
CA GLN A 257 3.65 8.13 17.76
C GLN A 257 4.64 7.52 16.77
N VAL A 258 4.38 7.65 15.47
CA VAL A 258 5.31 7.17 14.45
C VAL A 258 6.35 8.27 14.20
N ASN A 259 7.62 7.99 14.50
CA ASN A 259 8.68 8.97 14.65
C ASN A 259 9.73 8.78 13.57
N PHE A 260 9.78 9.67 12.58
CA PHE A 260 10.73 9.58 11.47
C PHE A 260 11.83 10.61 11.67
N THR A 261 13.05 10.13 11.90
CA THR A 261 14.24 10.99 11.84
C THR A 261 14.61 11.22 10.39
N VAL A 262 14.52 12.47 9.93
CA VAL A 262 15.18 12.91 8.69
C VAL A 262 16.67 12.71 8.91
N LYS A 263 17.28 11.72 8.27
CA LYS A 263 18.74 11.73 8.10
C LYS A 263 19.02 12.80 7.05
N ASN A 264 19.47 13.96 7.53
CA ASN A 264 20.07 14.99 6.69
C ASN A 264 21.29 14.45 5.95
#